data_AF-A0A7Y1ABH9-F1
#
_entry.id   AF-A0A7Y1ABH9-F1
#
_cell.length_a   1.000
_cell.length_b   1.000
_cell.length_c   1.000
_cell.angle_alpha   90.00
_cell.angle_beta   90.00
_cell.angle_gamma   90.00
#
_symmetry.space_group_name_H-M   'P 1'
#
loop_
_entity.id
_entity.type
_entity.pdbx_description
1 polymer ?
#
loop_
_entity_poly.entity_id
_entity_poly.type
_entity_poly.pdbx_seq_one_letter_code
_entity_poly.pdbx_strand_id
1 'polypeptide(L)'
;MENHPAPERGYVYILGVKDIELPVCKIGRTARDPAVRCAEINQSSTGDFLWEVTHQIAVNDCQKFESLVHTKLLQLRQRRREFFNLHPDDAILAVQSILASVSDVSAVTIMEAQKEDIDVSKAGAPPRKQSTRSSRNTLYAHLLHGFTELLGIKGRPFGQLNKPSFGISDGHEGVQWNLAIYPNDGKARVGVNLEGLQYSGWPIATLIKSELEIPALLRLVPDILDPQDITLRFARDAWQLSSRPKILEDTLGGREFRLSEITDGLWRSILTEAIGCLNKDRSYHGRARQAVTVLRKDGADANSTFMLVSPHLTIWTPIDPLSDSIEALSAAIDRLKPVHEWASKVSGG
;
A
#
# COMPACT_ATOMS: atom_id res chain seq x y z
N MET A 1 -28.97 8.11 -37.70
CA MET A 1 -29.49 6.96 -36.94
C MET A 1 -28.42 6.62 -35.92
N GLU A 2 -28.63 7.04 -34.67
CA GLU A 2 -27.71 6.71 -33.58
C GLU A 2 -27.84 5.22 -33.28
N ASN A 3 -26.76 4.46 -33.57
CA ASN A 3 -26.62 3.07 -33.16
C ASN A 3 -26.46 3.04 -31.64
N HIS A 4 -27.57 3.09 -30.90
CA HIS A 4 -27.53 2.70 -29.50
C HIS A 4 -27.29 1.18 -29.44
N PRO A 5 -26.23 0.72 -28.76
CA PRO A 5 -26.04 -0.71 -28.55
C PRO A 5 -27.27 -1.27 -27.84
N ALA A 6 -27.71 -2.47 -28.24
CA ALA A 6 -28.82 -3.15 -27.61
C ALA A 6 -28.54 -3.33 -26.10
N PRO A 7 -29.56 -3.26 -25.23
CA PRO A 7 -29.38 -3.35 -23.78
C PRO A 7 -28.66 -4.64 -23.40
N GLU A 8 -27.51 -4.49 -22.72
CA GLU A 8 -26.66 -5.62 -22.31
C GLU A 8 -27.12 -6.13 -20.95
N ARG A 9 -27.92 -7.20 -20.94
CA ARG A 9 -28.30 -7.89 -19.70
C ARG A 9 -27.06 -8.41 -18.97
N GLY A 10 -27.02 -8.23 -17.66
CA GLY A 10 -25.91 -8.71 -16.85
C GLY A 10 -26.00 -8.25 -15.41
N TYR A 11 -24.86 -8.22 -14.74
CA TYR A 11 -24.72 -7.89 -13.34
C TYR A 11 -23.98 -6.57 -13.17
N VAL A 12 -24.42 -5.77 -12.20
CA VAL A 12 -23.56 -4.81 -11.51
C VAL A 12 -23.15 -5.45 -10.17
N TYR A 13 -21.85 -5.58 -9.96
CA TYR A 13 -21.27 -6.24 -8.79
C TYR A 13 -20.47 -5.25 -7.96
N ILE A 14 -20.37 -5.58 -6.67
CA ILE A 14 -19.55 -4.88 -5.71
C ILE A 14 -18.56 -5.89 -5.17
N LEU A 15 -17.28 -5.60 -5.39
CA LEU A 15 -16.21 -6.39 -4.81
C LEU A 15 -15.70 -5.70 -3.55
N GLY A 16 -15.69 -6.44 -2.46
CA GLY A 16 -14.93 -6.11 -1.26
C GLY A 16 -13.54 -6.69 -1.33
N VAL A 17 -12.67 -6.18 -0.46
CA VAL A 17 -11.39 -6.83 -0.21
C VAL A 17 -11.68 -8.14 0.51
N LYS A 18 -11.22 -9.23 -0.08
CA LYS A 18 -11.45 -10.56 0.47
C LYS A 18 -10.83 -10.69 1.85
N ASP A 19 -11.59 -11.22 2.80
CA ASP A 19 -11.18 -11.51 4.17
C ASP A 19 -10.85 -10.27 5.05
N ILE A 20 -11.03 -9.04 4.57
CA ILE A 20 -10.77 -7.80 5.34
C ILE A 20 -11.88 -6.76 5.08
N GLU A 21 -12.52 -6.29 6.15
CA GLU A 21 -13.44 -5.15 6.06
C GLU A 21 -12.65 -3.84 5.95
N LEU A 22 -12.69 -3.25 4.76
CA LEU A 22 -12.10 -1.94 4.49
C LEU A 22 -13.16 -1.00 3.90
N PRO A 23 -13.06 0.32 4.15
CA PRO A 23 -13.92 1.33 3.52
C PRO A 23 -13.50 1.56 2.07
N VAL A 24 -13.26 0.49 1.33
CA VAL A 24 -12.95 0.49 -0.09
C VAL A 24 -13.64 -0.69 -0.79
N CYS A 25 -14.29 -0.40 -1.91
CA CYS A 25 -14.87 -1.42 -2.76
C CYS A 25 -14.63 -1.10 -4.23
N LYS A 26 -14.76 -2.11 -5.09
CA LYS A 26 -14.80 -1.98 -6.55
C LYS A 26 -16.22 -2.19 -7.03
N ILE A 27 -16.78 -1.23 -7.74
CA ILE A 27 -18.10 -1.38 -8.38
C ILE A 27 -17.88 -1.55 -9.88
N GLY A 28 -18.32 -2.67 -10.44
CA GLY A 28 -18.13 -2.98 -11.85
C GLY A 28 -19.32 -3.74 -12.45
N ARG A 29 -19.17 -4.14 -13.72
CA ARG A 29 -20.21 -4.87 -14.46
C ARG A 29 -19.68 -6.08 -15.20
N THR A 30 -20.56 -7.04 -15.48
CA THR A 30 -20.28 -8.19 -16.34
C THR A 30 -21.57 -8.79 -16.91
N ALA A 31 -21.52 -9.28 -18.15
CA ALA A 31 -22.60 -10.08 -18.73
C ALA A 31 -22.56 -11.56 -18.28
N ARG A 32 -21.43 -12.00 -17.71
CA ARG A 32 -21.22 -13.36 -17.16
C ARG A 32 -21.32 -13.36 -15.64
N ASP A 33 -21.27 -14.54 -15.01
CA ASP A 33 -21.24 -14.68 -13.55
C ASP A 33 -20.17 -13.77 -12.90
N PRO A 34 -20.56 -12.90 -11.93
CA PRO A 34 -19.63 -12.05 -11.18
C PRO A 34 -18.50 -12.81 -10.49
N ALA A 35 -18.71 -14.05 -10.05
CA ALA A 35 -17.66 -14.87 -9.45
C ALA A 35 -16.55 -15.20 -10.46
N VAL A 36 -16.93 -15.54 -11.70
CA VAL A 36 -15.98 -15.77 -12.80
C VAL A 36 -15.22 -14.49 -13.12
N ARG A 37 -15.94 -13.36 -13.24
CA ARG A 37 -15.30 -12.06 -13.49
C ARG A 37 -14.36 -11.65 -12.37
N CYS A 38 -14.74 -11.91 -11.12
CA CYS A 38 -13.91 -11.66 -9.95
C CYS A 38 -12.63 -12.51 -9.98
N ALA A 39 -12.73 -13.79 -10.35
CA ALA A 39 -11.57 -14.66 -10.54
C ALA A 39 -10.62 -14.15 -11.64
N GLU A 40 -11.15 -13.70 -12.79
CA GLU A 40 -10.34 -13.09 -13.85
C GLU A 40 -9.66 -11.79 -13.42
N ILE A 41 -10.39 -10.93 -12.70
CA ILE A 41 -9.82 -9.71 -12.11
C ILE A 41 -8.69 -10.13 -11.19
N ASN A 42 -8.87 -11.11 -10.32
CA ASN A 42 -7.81 -11.58 -9.43
C ASN A 42 -6.62 -12.22 -10.18
N GLN A 43 -6.84 -12.83 -11.35
CA GLN A 43 -5.77 -13.41 -12.18
C GLN A 43 -4.98 -12.37 -12.98
N SER A 44 -5.66 -11.32 -13.45
CA SER A 44 -5.09 -10.24 -14.29
C SER A 44 -4.73 -8.99 -13.50
N SER A 45 -5.15 -8.91 -12.23
CA SER A 45 -4.90 -7.78 -11.34
C SER A 45 -3.42 -7.75 -10.97
N THR A 46 -2.77 -6.67 -11.37
CA THR A 46 -1.51 -6.22 -10.78
C THR A 46 -1.73 -5.49 -9.43
N GLY A 47 -2.94 -5.54 -8.88
CA GLY A 47 -3.41 -4.76 -7.72
C GLY A 47 -3.20 -5.42 -6.36
N ASP A 48 -3.34 -4.60 -5.32
CA ASP A 48 -2.82 -4.80 -3.96
C ASP A 48 -3.61 -5.79 -3.08
N PHE A 49 -4.84 -6.14 -3.49
CA PHE A 49 -5.80 -6.99 -2.75
C PHE A 49 -6.39 -8.09 -3.64
N LEU A 50 -6.76 -9.23 -3.03
CA LEU A 50 -7.70 -10.17 -3.66
C LEU A 50 -9.12 -9.66 -3.42
N TRP A 51 -9.91 -9.67 -4.47
CA TRP A 51 -11.30 -9.27 -4.42
C TRP A 51 -12.20 -10.48 -4.18
N GLU A 52 -13.30 -10.29 -3.48
CA GLU A 52 -14.43 -11.23 -3.48
C GLU A 52 -15.71 -10.50 -3.85
N VAL A 53 -16.66 -11.21 -4.45
CA VAL A 53 -17.98 -10.65 -4.71
C VAL A 53 -18.72 -10.56 -3.39
N THR A 54 -18.88 -9.34 -2.86
CA THR A 54 -19.63 -9.12 -1.62
C THR A 54 -21.12 -8.94 -1.93
N HIS A 55 -21.43 -8.18 -2.98
CA HIS A 55 -22.81 -7.96 -3.43
C HIS A 55 -22.92 -7.96 -4.94
N GLN A 56 -24.10 -8.27 -5.46
CA GLN A 56 -24.41 -8.21 -6.88
C GLN A 56 -25.90 -7.96 -7.14
N ILE A 57 -26.20 -7.29 -8.25
CA ILE A 57 -27.57 -7.10 -8.74
C ILE A 57 -27.59 -7.42 -10.23
N ALA A 58 -28.47 -8.34 -10.63
CA ALA A 58 -28.75 -8.60 -12.02
C ALA A 58 -29.76 -7.57 -12.57
N VAL A 59 -29.46 -6.96 -13.71
CA VAL A 59 -30.29 -5.93 -14.34
C VAL A 59 -30.48 -6.16 -15.83
N ASN A 60 -31.54 -5.57 -16.38
CA ASN A 60 -31.86 -5.63 -17.81
C ASN A 60 -30.83 -4.93 -18.72
N ASP A 61 -30.06 -3.97 -18.19
CA ASP A 61 -28.99 -3.24 -18.88
C ASP A 61 -27.87 -2.86 -17.89
N CYS A 62 -26.84 -3.71 -17.79
CA CYS A 62 -25.76 -3.55 -16.82
C CYS A 62 -24.77 -2.44 -17.20
N GLN A 63 -24.64 -2.13 -18.48
CA GLN A 63 -23.78 -1.05 -18.96
C GLN A 63 -24.37 0.32 -18.61
N LYS A 64 -25.63 0.56 -18.95
CA LYS A 64 -26.32 1.81 -18.60
C LYS A 64 -26.38 2.01 -17.09
N PHE A 65 -26.66 0.94 -16.35
CA PHE A 65 -26.79 1.02 -14.89
C PHE A 65 -25.45 1.30 -14.18
N GLU A 66 -24.37 0.62 -14.54
CA GLU A 66 -23.04 0.85 -13.96
C GLU A 66 -22.56 2.28 -14.21
N SER A 67 -22.75 2.80 -15.42
CA SER A 67 -22.35 4.16 -15.78
C SER A 67 -23.12 5.21 -14.97
N LEU A 68 -24.41 4.96 -14.70
CA LEU A 68 -25.21 5.82 -13.83
C LEU A 68 -24.72 5.77 -12.37
N VAL A 69 -24.45 4.58 -11.84
CA VAL A 69 -23.90 4.40 -10.49
C VAL A 69 -22.58 5.14 -10.33
N HIS A 70 -21.65 4.97 -11.27
CA HIS A 70 -20.36 5.65 -11.28
C HIS A 70 -20.48 7.17 -11.34
N THR A 71 -21.48 7.67 -12.06
CA THR A 71 -21.76 9.11 -12.16
C THR A 71 -22.31 9.65 -10.84
N LYS A 72 -23.31 8.99 -10.25
CA LYS A 72 -23.91 9.44 -8.98
C LYS A 72 -22.95 9.32 -7.79
N LEU A 73 -22.04 8.34 -7.81
CA LEU A 73 -21.04 8.13 -6.75
C LEU A 73 -19.67 8.74 -7.05
N LEU A 74 -19.58 9.64 -8.04
CA LEU A 74 -18.31 10.20 -8.51
C LEU A 74 -17.46 10.84 -7.40
N GLN A 75 -18.10 11.50 -6.42
CA GLN A 75 -17.41 12.17 -5.31
C GLN A 75 -16.68 11.19 -4.38
N LEU A 76 -17.12 9.92 -4.36
CA LEU A 76 -16.55 8.85 -3.54
C LEU A 76 -15.60 7.97 -4.35
N ARG A 77 -15.50 8.20 -5.67
CA ARG A 77 -14.71 7.41 -6.60
C ARG A 77 -13.25 7.87 -6.61
N GLN A 78 -12.33 6.91 -6.52
CA GLN A 78 -10.91 7.17 -6.70
C GLN A 78 -10.60 7.55 -8.16
N ARG A 79 -9.75 8.58 -8.34
CA ARG A 79 -9.51 9.20 -9.64
C ARG A 79 -9.03 8.17 -10.69
N ARG A 80 -9.76 8.10 -11.82
CA ARG A 80 -9.49 7.21 -12.98
C ARG A 80 -9.53 5.70 -12.68
N ARG A 81 -10.12 5.27 -11.56
CA ARG A 81 -10.29 3.86 -11.20
C ARG A 81 -11.74 3.55 -10.90
N GLU A 82 -12.11 2.28 -10.88
CA GLU A 82 -13.45 1.82 -10.48
C GLU A 82 -13.50 1.50 -8.98
N PHE A 83 -12.67 2.17 -8.17
CA PHE A 83 -12.62 2.00 -6.72
C PHE A 83 -13.34 3.16 -6.04
N PHE A 84 -14.02 2.87 -4.94
CA PHE A 84 -14.82 3.83 -4.19
C PHE A 84 -14.42 3.77 -2.71
N ASN A 85 -14.31 4.92 -2.06
CA ASN A 85 -14.00 5.05 -0.64
C ASN A 85 -15.29 4.83 0.19
N LEU A 86 -15.84 3.61 0.10
CA LEU A 86 -17.07 3.15 0.72
C LEU A 86 -16.92 1.69 1.13
N HIS A 87 -17.52 1.29 2.26
CA HIS A 87 -17.68 -0.13 2.57
C HIS A 87 -18.61 -0.80 1.54
N PRO A 88 -18.39 -2.10 1.22
CA PRO A 88 -19.28 -2.84 0.32
C PRO A 88 -20.76 -2.79 0.70
N ASP A 89 -21.06 -2.79 2.01
CA ASP A 89 -22.43 -2.76 2.54
C ASP A 89 -23.11 -1.39 2.33
N ASP A 90 -22.39 -0.29 2.53
CA ASP A 90 -22.90 1.05 2.20
C ASP A 90 -23.07 1.22 0.69
N ALA A 91 -22.17 0.64 -0.09
CA ALA A 91 -22.21 0.68 -1.54
C ALA A 91 -23.45 -0.06 -2.08
N ILE A 92 -23.85 -1.21 -1.52
CA ILE A 92 -25.06 -1.92 -2.00
C ILE A 92 -26.33 -1.12 -1.70
N LEU A 93 -26.43 -0.47 -0.54
CA LEU A 93 -27.56 0.40 -0.20
C LEU A 93 -27.68 1.57 -1.19
N ALA A 94 -26.56 2.21 -1.52
CA ALA A 94 -26.52 3.29 -2.49
C ALA A 94 -26.92 2.79 -3.90
N VAL A 95 -26.39 1.65 -4.34
CA VAL A 95 -26.72 1.07 -5.65
C VAL A 95 -28.21 0.71 -5.75
N GLN A 96 -28.78 0.11 -4.70
CA GLN A 96 -30.21 -0.21 -4.64
C GLN A 96 -31.09 1.04 -4.68
N SER A 97 -30.70 2.10 -3.96
CA SER A 97 -31.40 3.40 -4.00
C SER A 97 -31.38 4.01 -5.40
N ILE A 98 -30.24 3.94 -6.10
CA ILE A 98 -30.12 4.44 -7.48
C ILE A 98 -31.03 3.64 -8.42
N LEU A 99 -31.07 2.31 -8.28
CA LEU A 99 -31.94 1.43 -9.07
C LEU A 99 -33.42 1.79 -8.90
N ALA A 100 -33.87 2.02 -7.67
CA ALA A 100 -35.25 2.41 -7.39
C ALA A 100 -35.62 3.79 -7.96
N SER A 101 -34.62 4.65 -8.21
CA SER A 101 -34.82 6.00 -8.73
C SER A 101 -34.93 6.10 -10.26
N VAL A 102 -34.79 4.98 -10.99
CA VAL A 102 -34.79 4.96 -12.46
C VAL A 102 -35.86 4.03 -13.01
N SER A 103 -36.52 4.46 -14.10
CA SER A 103 -37.60 3.69 -14.76
C SER A 103 -37.10 2.71 -15.81
N ASP A 104 -35.95 2.99 -16.42
CA ASP A 104 -35.50 2.29 -17.63
C ASP A 104 -34.58 1.10 -17.35
N VAL A 105 -34.15 0.95 -16.09
CA VAL A 105 -33.34 -0.18 -15.62
C VAL A 105 -34.12 -0.90 -14.53
N SER A 106 -34.26 -2.21 -14.66
CA SER A 106 -34.97 -3.04 -13.67
C SER A 106 -34.11 -4.21 -13.24
N ALA A 107 -34.26 -4.62 -11.97
CA ALA A 107 -33.70 -5.89 -11.51
C ALA A 107 -34.34 -7.05 -12.29
N VAL A 108 -33.55 -8.06 -12.64
CA VAL A 108 -34.00 -9.26 -13.35
C VAL A 108 -33.46 -10.52 -12.69
N THR A 109 -34.17 -11.63 -12.80
CA THR A 109 -33.64 -12.94 -12.41
C THR A 109 -32.90 -13.55 -13.59
N ILE A 110 -31.59 -13.78 -13.44
CA ILE A 110 -30.80 -14.53 -14.42
C ILE A 110 -30.83 -15.99 -13.97
N MET A 111 -31.55 -16.85 -14.70
CA MET A 111 -31.53 -18.29 -14.46
C MET A 111 -30.14 -18.83 -14.86
N GLU A 112 -29.54 -19.66 -14.00
CA GLU A 112 -28.24 -20.32 -14.23
C GLU A 112 -28.31 -21.24 -15.46
N ALA A 113 -28.06 -20.69 -16.64
CA ALA A 113 -27.97 -21.44 -17.89
C ALA A 113 -26.65 -21.07 -18.58
N GLN A 114 -25.56 -21.73 -18.16
CA GLN A 114 -24.31 -21.95 -18.92
C GLN A 114 -23.39 -22.86 -18.09
N LYS A 115 -23.74 -24.14 -18.06
CA LYS A 115 -22.97 -25.23 -17.45
C LYS A 115 -22.72 -26.32 -18.51
N GLU A 116 -22.23 -25.91 -19.67
CA GLU A 116 -21.69 -26.72 -20.77
C GLU A 116 -20.55 -25.81 -21.30
N ASP A 117 -19.26 -26.10 -21.17
CA ASP A 117 -18.51 -27.30 -21.55
C ASP A 117 -17.29 -27.50 -20.63
N ILE A 118 -17.28 -28.53 -19.78
CA ILE A 118 -16.05 -29.28 -19.45
C ILE A 118 -16.46 -30.74 -19.22
N ASP A 119 -16.07 -31.57 -20.17
CA ASP A 119 -16.24 -33.02 -20.21
C ASP A 119 -15.67 -33.69 -18.94
N VAL A 120 -16.47 -34.59 -18.36
CA VAL A 120 -16.20 -35.28 -17.10
C VAL A 120 -15.63 -36.66 -17.43
N SER A 121 -14.31 -36.77 -17.44
CA SER A 121 -13.64 -38.06 -17.22
C SER A 121 -13.29 -38.21 -15.74
N LYS A 122 -14.03 -39.11 -15.08
CA LYS A 122 -13.93 -39.54 -13.69
C LYS A 122 -12.49 -39.94 -13.29
N ALA A 123 -11.98 -39.33 -12.23
CA ALA A 123 -11.07 -39.97 -11.28
C ALA A 123 -11.37 -39.44 -9.88
N GLY A 124 -11.56 -40.36 -8.93
CA GLY A 124 -12.03 -40.07 -7.57
C GLY A 124 -11.20 -39.00 -6.87
N ALA A 125 -11.90 -38.01 -6.31
CA ALA A 125 -11.27 -37.03 -5.43
C ALA A 125 -10.73 -37.76 -4.18
N PRO A 126 -9.43 -37.62 -3.85
CA PRO A 126 -8.95 -37.99 -2.53
C PRO A 126 -9.58 -37.05 -1.49
N PRO A 127 -9.74 -37.48 -0.23
CA PRO A 127 -10.40 -36.68 0.78
C PRO A 127 -9.68 -35.33 0.91
N ARG A 128 -10.48 -34.25 0.90
CA ARG A 128 -10.05 -32.87 1.15
C ARG A 128 -9.17 -32.84 2.39
N LYS A 129 -7.86 -32.63 2.20
CA LYS A 129 -7.01 -32.10 3.28
C LYS A 129 -7.55 -30.72 3.60
N GLN A 130 -8.11 -30.56 4.80
CA GLN A 130 -8.45 -29.26 5.37
C GLN A 130 -7.22 -28.37 5.24
N SER A 131 -7.36 -27.33 4.40
CA SER A 131 -6.32 -26.35 4.18
C SER A 131 -6.23 -25.48 5.44
N THR A 132 -5.11 -25.59 6.15
CA THR A 132 -4.70 -24.77 7.29
C THR A 132 -4.45 -23.29 6.95
N ARG A 133 -4.99 -22.80 5.81
CA ARG A 133 -4.71 -21.47 5.26
C ARG A 133 -5.68 -20.38 5.74
N SER A 134 -6.74 -20.76 6.44
CA SER A 134 -7.75 -19.86 7.01
C SER A 134 -7.20 -18.97 8.14
N SER A 135 -6.19 -19.41 8.91
CA SER A 135 -5.75 -18.69 10.12
C SER A 135 -4.72 -17.58 9.90
N ARG A 136 -4.18 -17.40 8.69
CA ARG A 136 -3.13 -16.38 8.42
C ARG A 136 -3.69 -15.02 8.01
N ASN A 137 -4.93 -14.96 7.53
CA ASN A 137 -5.48 -13.72 6.94
C ASN A 137 -6.12 -12.78 7.98
N THR A 138 -6.53 -13.30 9.15
CA THR A 138 -6.93 -12.51 10.32
C THR A 138 -5.75 -12.15 11.23
N LEU A 139 -4.58 -12.76 10.98
CA LEU A 139 -3.46 -12.82 11.92
C LEU A 139 -2.85 -11.46 12.25
N TYR A 140 -3.03 -10.45 11.39
CA TYR A 140 -2.41 -9.13 11.58
C TYR A 140 -3.43 -7.99 11.67
N ALA A 141 -4.72 -8.30 11.61
CA ALA A 141 -5.79 -7.30 11.62
C ALA A 141 -5.78 -6.50 12.93
N HIS A 142 -5.50 -7.17 14.05
CA HIS A 142 -5.38 -6.53 15.36
C HIS A 142 -4.22 -5.54 15.43
N LEU A 143 -3.08 -5.84 14.79
CA LEU A 143 -1.94 -4.92 14.72
C LEU A 143 -2.25 -3.69 13.88
N LEU A 144 -2.84 -3.89 12.70
CA LEU A 144 -3.22 -2.79 11.81
C LEU A 144 -4.24 -1.86 12.48
N HIS A 145 -5.27 -2.44 13.10
CA HIS A 145 -6.29 -1.69 13.81
C HIS A 145 -5.73 -1.01 15.08
N GLY A 146 -4.98 -1.74 15.89
CA GLY A 146 -4.34 -1.21 17.09
C GLY A 146 -3.41 -0.04 16.77
N PHE A 147 -2.67 -0.10 15.66
CA PHE A 147 -1.81 1.00 15.22
C PHE A 147 -2.62 2.25 14.87
N THR A 148 -3.74 2.09 14.15
CA THR A 148 -4.62 3.21 13.80
C THR A 148 -5.29 3.83 15.03
N GLU A 149 -5.74 3.01 15.98
CA GLU A 149 -6.37 3.46 17.21
C GLU A 149 -5.37 4.20 18.12
N LEU A 150 -4.19 3.62 18.36
CA LEU A 150 -3.16 4.21 19.21
C LEU A 150 -2.68 5.58 18.71
N LEU A 151 -2.62 5.78 17.39
CA LEU A 151 -2.23 7.06 16.79
C LEU A 151 -3.42 7.99 16.51
N GLY A 152 -4.67 7.52 16.66
CA GLY A 152 -5.87 8.30 16.35
C GLY A 152 -5.99 8.68 14.87
N ILE A 153 -5.56 7.79 13.97
CA ILE A 153 -5.48 8.02 12.53
C ILE A 153 -6.42 7.09 11.77
N LYS A 154 -6.85 7.50 10.57
CA LYS A 154 -7.58 6.60 9.64
C LYS A 154 -6.69 5.51 9.06
N GLY A 155 -5.39 5.81 8.95
CA GLY A 155 -4.42 4.96 8.29
C GLY A 155 -4.53 4.98 6.76
N ARG A 156 -3.38 4.89 6.08
CA ARG A 156 -3.25 4.76 4.64
C ARG A 156 -2.45 3.50 4.31
N PRO A 157 -3.06 2.49 3.67
CA PRO A 157 -2.39 1.23 3.39
C PRO A 157 -1.27 1.38 2.34
N PHE A 158 -0.25 0.53 2.44
CA PHE A 158 0.84 0.40 1.47
C PHE A 158 1.33 -1.05 1.35
N GLY A 159 2.11 -1.33 0.30
CA GLY A 159 2.65 -2.67 0.01
C GLY A 159 1.57 -3.68 -0.42
N GLN A 160 1.92 -4.97 -0.47
CA GLN A 160 1.01 -6.03 -0.95
C GLN A 160 1.22 -7.34 -0.18
N LEU A 161 0.15 -8.06 0.18
CA LEU A 161 0.19 -9.35 0.88
C LEU A 161 0.97 -10.45 0.14
N ASN A 162 0.99 -10.40 -1.20
CA ASN A 162 1.71 -11.33 -2.07
C ASN A 162 3.14 -10.87 -2.42
N LYS A 163 3.58 -9.75 -1.83
CA LYS A 163 4.95 -9.22 -1.90
C LYS A 163 5.64 -9.46 -0.55
N PRO A 164 6.97 -9.26 -0.45
CA PRO A 164 7.66 -9.48 0.81
C PRO A 164 7.10 -8.66 1.99
N SER A 165 6.35 -7.57 1.74
CA SER A 165 5.72 -6.78 2.81
C SER A 165 4.47 -5.99 2.40
N PHE A 166 3.65 -5.66 3.42
CA PHE A 166 2.52 -4.73 3.38
C PHE A 166 2.39 -3.97 4.71
N GLY A 167 1.54 -2.95 4.78
CA GLY A 167 1.43 -2.15 6.00
C GLY A 167 0.44 -1.01 5.95
N ILE A 168 0.45 -0.16 6.97
CA ILE A 168 -0.35 1.05 7.08
C ILE A 168 0.50 2.22 7.57
N SER A 169 0.23 3.42 7.06
CA SER A 169 0.90 4.67 7.40
C SER A 169 -0.10 5.67 7.98
N ASP A 170 0.34 6.71 8.68
CA ASP A 170 -0.54 7.83 9.07
C ASP A 170 -0.98 8.72 7.88
N GLY A 171 -0.28 8.61 6.75
CA GLY A 171 -0.55 9.38 5.55
C GLY A 171 -0.14 10.85 5.62
N HIS A 172 0.64 11.26 6.62
CA HIS A 172 1.12 12.63 6.80
C HIS A 172 2.03 13.07 5.64
N GLU A 173 2.05 14.36 5.29
CA GLU A 173 3.02 14.88 4.31
C GLU A 173 4.34 15.22 5.01
N GLY A 174 5.42 14.51 4.68
CA GLY A 174 6.72 14.68 5.33
C GLY A 174 7.09 13.45 6.14
N VAL A 175 7.30 13.62 7.44
CA VAL A 175 7.61 12.54 8.37
C VAL A 175 6.34 11.76 8.67
N GLN A 176 6.39 10.43 8.57
CA GLN A 176 5.21 9.57 8.74
C GLN A 176 5.50 8.42 9.70
N TRP A 177 4.48 8.05 10.47
CA TRP A 177 4.43 6.76 11.13
C TRP A 177 4.02 5.65 10.17
N ASN A 178 4.66 4.50 10.29
CA ASN A 178 4.37 3.28 9.54
C ASN A 178 4.35 2.04 10.42
N LEU A 179 3.46 1.10 10.10
CA LEU A 179 3.52 -0.29 10.52
C LEU A 179 3.71 -1.15 9.27
N ALA A 180 4.80 -1.92 9.21
CA ALA A 180 5.12 -2.83 8.10
C ALA A 180 5.15 -4.29 8.58
N ILE A 181 4.50 -5.18 7.84
CA ILE A 181 4.39 -6.61 8.09
C ILE A 181 5.09 -7.35 6.95
N TYR A 182 5.90 -8.35 7.29
CA TYR A 182 6.66 -9.22 6.40
C TYR A 182 6.23 -10.67 6.63
N PRO A 183 5.14 -11.15 5.99
CA PRO A 183 4.55 -12.46 6.30
C PRO A 183 5.49 -13.63 6.05
N ASN A 184 6.32 -13.53 5.00
CA ASN A 184 7.25 -14.59 4.62
C ASN A 184 8.37 -14.78 5.65
N ASP A 185 8.72 -13.69 6.35
CA ASP A 185 9.77 -13.69 7.35
C ASP A 185 9.23 -13.84 8.78
N GLY A 186 7.90 -13.81 8.95
CA GLY A 186 7.25 -13.79 10.26
C GLY A 186 7.64 -12.57 11.10
N LYS A 187 7.79 -11.39 10.47
CA LYS A 187 8.22 -10.15 11.14
C LYS A 187 7.20 -9.04 10.96
N ALA A 188 7.09 -8.16 11.95
CA ALA A 188 6.51 -6.83 11.77
C ALA A 188 7.41 -5.77 12.41
N ARG A 189 7.24 -4.52 11.97
CA ARG A 189 8.03 -3.38 12.42
C ARG A 189 7.17 -2.13 12.46
N VAL A 190 7.30 -1.35 13.54
CA VAL A 190 6.84 0.04 13.60
C VAL A 190 8.00 0.92 13.18
N GLY A 191 7.74 1.99 12.43
CA GLY A 191 8.79 2.86 11.95
C GLY A 191 8.36 4.28 11.69
N VAL A 192 9.38 5.12 11.59
CA VAL A 192 9.31 6.50 11.15
C VAL A 192 10.00 6.55 9.78
N ASN A 193 9.34 7.13 8.78
CA ASN A 193 10.00 7.40 7.50
C ASN A 193 9.88 8.86 7.08
N LEU A 194 10.77 9.24 6.17
CA LEU A 194 10.72 10.49 5.45
C LEU A 194 11.16 10.24 4.01
N GLU A 195 10.21 10.38 3.08
CA GLU A 195 10.48 10.19 1.66
C GLU A 195 11.06 11.45 1.01
N GLY A 196 11.90 11.27 -0.02
CA GLY A 196 12.35 12.34 -0.90
C GLY A 196 11.32 12.77 -1.94
N LEU A 197 10.14 13.15 -1.45
CA LEU A 197 9.05 13.71 -2.23
C LEU A 197 9.02 15.24 -2.13
N GLN A 198 8.38 15.85 -3.13
CA GLN A 198 8.11 17.28 -3.15
C GLN A 198 6.91 17.59 -2.26
N TYR A 199 7.14 17.60 -0.95
CA TYR A 199 6.27 18.25 0.02
C TYR A 199 6.63 19.73 0.14
N SER A 200 5.85 20.49 0.92
CA SER A 200 6.20 21.88 1.25
C SER A 200 7.61 21.93 1.84
N GLY A 201 8.50 22.73 1.24
CA GLY A 201 9.86 22.96 1.75
C GLY A 201 10.87 21.81 1.58
N TRP A 202 10.55 20.70 0.90
CA TRP A 202 11.44 19.53 0.77
C TRP A 202 12.02 19.05 2.12
N PRO A 203 11.19 18.49 3.01
CA PRO A 203 11.59 18.23 4.41
C PRO A 203 12.83 17.33 4.54
N ILE A 204 13.03 16.38 3.63
CA ILE A 204 14.24 15.54 3.62
C ILE A 204 15.52 16.33 3.36
N ALA A 205 15.45 17.36 2.50
CA ALA A 205 16.59 18.21 2.20
C ALA A 205 16.94 19.05 3.44
N THR A 206 15.93 19.58 4.12
CA THR A 206 16.09 20.29 5.39
C THR A 206 16.72 19.38 6.44
N LEU A 207 16.18 18.18 6.64
CA LEU A 207 16.72 17.23 7.61
C LEU A 207 18.20 16.91 7.36
N ILE A 208 18.55 16.56 6.12
CA ILE A 208 19.92 16.21 5.78
C ILE A 208 20.88 17.40 5.99
N LYS A 209 20.49 18.61 5.57
CA LYS A 209 21.30 19.83 5.75
C LYS A 209 21.51 20.13 7.24
N SER A 210 20.45 20.11 8.03
CA SER A 210 20.52 20.36 9.47
C SER A 210 21.39 19.34 10.20
N GLU A 211 21.29 18.06 9.87
CA GLU A 211 22.12 17.01 10.50
C GLU A 211 23.59 17.04 10.07
N LEU A 212 23.89 17.51 8.84
CA LEU A 212 25.27 17.75 8.40
C LEU A 212 25.94 18.91 9.16
N GLU A 213 25.16 19.91 9.58
CA GLU A 213 25.61 21.05 10.37
C GLU A 213 25.69 20.70 11.87
N ILE A 214 24.62 20.13 12.42
CA ILE A 214 24.48 19.77 13.84
C ILE A 214 23.83 18.38 13.89
N PRO A 215 24.60 17.30 14.16
CA PRO A 215 24.08 15.93 14.14
C PRO A 215 23.22 15.65 15.39
N ALA A 216 21.98 16.12 15.38
CA ALA A 216 21.08 16.06 16.52
C ALA A 216 20.60 14.63 16.80
N LEU A 217 20.52 13.77 15.77
CA LEU A 217 20.19 12.36 15.97
C LEU A 217 21.18 11.68 16.93
N LEU A 218 22.48 11.94 16.76
CA LEU A 218 23.53 11.32 17.58
C LEU A 218 23.46 11.73 19.05
N ARG A 219 22.98 12.95 19.31
CA ARG A 219 22.73 13.43 20.67
C ARG A 219 21.49 12.81 21.30
N LEU A 220 20.54 12.40 20.47
CA LEU A 220 19.30 11.74 20.89
C LEU A 220 19.51 10.26 21.21
N VAL A 221 20.40 9.55 20.48
CA VAL A 221 20.59 8.09 20.64
C VAL A 221 20.78 7.62 22.09
N PRO A 222 21.57 8.29 22.96
CA PRO A 222 21.73 7.88 24.35
C PRO A 222 20.45 7.89 25.19
N ASP A 223 19.46 8.70 24.82
CA ASP A 223 18.19 8.87 25.53
C ASP A 223 17.07 7.97 24.97
N ILE A 224 17.33 7.26 23.87
CA ILE A 224 16.38 6.34 23.26
C ILE A 224 16.43 5.00 24.00
N LEU A 225 15.26 4.43 24.27
CA LEU A 225 15.14 3.09 24.82
C LEU A 225 15.57 2.03 23.79
N ASP A 226 16.47 1.13 24.19
CA ASP A 226 16.94 0.00 23.37
C ASP A 226 17.42 0.36 21.95
N PRO A 227 18.40 1.29 21.79
CA PRO A 227 18.84 1.74 20.47
C PRO A 227 19.51 0.63 19.64
N GLN A 228 19.93 -0.47 20.28
CA GLN A 228 20.43 -1.67 19.60
C GLN A 228 19.35 -2.43 18.81
N ASP A 229 18.08 -2.27 19.17
CA ASP A 229 16.94 -2.94 18.54
C ASP A 229 16.27 -2.05 17.49
N ILE A 230 16.69 -0.80 17.38
CA ILE A 230 16.23 0.14 16.36
C ILE A 230 17.19 0.11 15.18
N THR A 231 16.63 -0.01 13.98
CA THR A 231 17.39 -0.04 12.72
C THR A 231 17.14 1.24 11.94
N LEU A 232 18.17 1.74 11.25
CA LEU A 232 18.15 2.93 10.42
C LEU A 232 18.68 2.58 9.02
N ARG A 233 18.00 3.10 8.00
CA ARG A 233 18.42 2.99 6.61
C ARG A 233 18.10 4.27 5.85
N PHE A 234 19.05 4.71 5.03
CA PHE A 234 18.79 5.62 3.92
C PHE A 234 18.80 4.84 2.62
N ALA A 235 17.71 4.92 1.86
CA ALA A 235 17.61 4.33 0.55
C ALA A 235 17.76 5.37 -0.56
N ARG A 236 18.29 4.94 -1.72
CA ARG A 236 18.24 5.66 -2.99
C ARG A 236 17.07 5.14 -3.81
N ASP A 237 15.96 5.87 -3.75
CA ASP A 237 14.78 5.56 -4.56
C ASP A 237 15.03 6.06 -5.99
N ALA A 238 15.11 5.15 -6.96
CA ALA A 238 15.08 5.49 -8.39
C ALA A 238 13.63 5.63 -8.86
N TRP A 239 13.32 6.65 -9.65
CA TRP A 239 11.95 6.98 -10.04
C TRP A 239 11.70 6.75 -11.53
N GLN A 240 10.66 5.97 -11.83
CA GLN A 240 10.05 5.86 -13.14
C GLN A 240 8.57 6.20 -13.02
N LEU A 241 8.21 7.44 -13.35
CA LEU A 241 6.89 8.01 -13.08
C LEU A 241 6.54 7.89 -11.58
N SER A 242 5.50 7.12 -11.25
CA SER A 242 5.07 6.82 -9.88
C SER A 242 5.68 5.54 -9.31
N SER A 243 6.45 4.78 -10.09
CA SER A 243 7.07 3.52 -9.66
C SER A 243 8.51 3.72 -9.21
N ARG A 244 8.95 2.86 -8.27
CA ARG A 244 10.32 2.82 -7.75
C ARG A 244 10.95 1.47 -8.10
N PRO A 245 11.59 1.32 -9.27
CA PRO A 245 12.29 0.09 -9.60
C PRO A 245 13.43 -0.19 -8.62
N LYS A 246 13.68 -1.49 -8.37
CA LYS A 246 14.81 -1.92 -7.54
C LYS A 246 16.11 -1.68 -8.29
N ILE A 247 17.10 -1.11 -7.61
CA ILE A 247 18.44 -0.84 -8.15
C ILE A 247 19.51 -1.51 -7.29
N LEU A 248 20.72 -1.69 -7.82
CA LEU A 248 21.85 -2.18 -7.03
C LEU A 248 22.31 -1.17 -5.99
N GLU A 249 22.25 0.11 -6.32
CA GLU A 249 22.75 1.21 -5.50
C GLU A 249 21.69 1.72 -4.52
N ASP A 250 20.75 0.86 -4.11
CA ASP A 250 19.56 1.25 -3.34
C ASP A 250 19.88 1.64 -1.89
N THR A 251 21.05 1.25 -1.36
CA THR A 251 21.37 1.40 0.06
C THR A 251 22.55 2.36 0.24
N LEU A 252 22.25 3.54 0.79
CA LEU A 252 23.22 4.58 1.07
C LEU A 252 24.01 4.22 2.33
N GLY A 253 25.33 4.37 2.30
CA GLY A 253 26.22 3.83 3.33
C GLY A 253 26.35 2.30 3.32
N GLY A 254 25.82 1.62 2.30
CA GLY A 254 26.09 0.21 2.00
C GLY A 254 25.25 -0.84 2.73
N ARG A 255 24.62 -0.53 3.88
CA ARG A 255 23.71 -1.45 4.59
C ARG A 255 22.68 -0.73 5.48
N GLU A 256 21.77 -1.50 6.06
CA GLU A 256 20.98 -1.10 7.23
C GLU A 256 21.87 -1.17 8.50
N PHE A 257 21.72 -0.20 9.39
CA PHE A 257 22.51 -0.07 10.62
C PHE A 257 21.62 -0.12 11.85
N ARG A 258 22.14 -0.60 12.97
CA ARG A 258 21.48 -0.36 14.27
C ARG A 258 21.73 1.07 14.71
N LEU A 259 20.78 1.68 15.41
CA LEU A 259 20.93 3.06 15.85
C LEU A 259 22.11 3.22 16.82
N SER A 260 22.39 2.19 17.64
CA SER A 260 23.57 2.10 18.49
C SER A 260 24.91 2.02 17.73
N GLU A 261 24.92 1.69 16.44
CA GLU A 261 26.14 1.60 15.61
C GLU A 261 26.51 2.94 14.96
N ILE A 262 25.60 3.93 14.99
CA ILE A 262 25.80 5.18 14.27
C ILE A 262 26.82 6.05 15.01
N THR A 263 27.92 6.34 14.32
CA THR A 263 28.97 7.29 14.76
C THR A 263 28.89 8.57 13.93
N ASP A 264 29.55 9.64 14.38
CA ASP A 264 29.62 10.91 13.64
C ASP A 264 30.12 10.73 12.20
N GLY A 265 31.24 10.01 12.05
CA GLY A 265 31.82 9.75 10.73
C GLY A 265 30.90 8.94 9.82
N LEU A 266 30.26 7.90 10.35
CA LEU A 266 29.32 7.08 9.60
C LEU A 266 28.08 7.88 9.19
N TRP A 267 27.50 8.65 10.12
CA TRP A 267 26.32 9.47 9.87
C TRP A 267 26.58 10.52 8.80
N ARG A 268 27.69 11.26 8.94
CA ARG A 268 28.12 12.24 7.94
C ARG A 268 28.35 11.63 6.56
N SER A 269 28.91 10.42 6.49
CA SER A 269 29.08 9.69 5.22
C SER A 269 27.74 9.37 4.57
N ILE A 270 26.80 8.78 5.31
CA ILE A 270 25.45 8.44 4.83
C ILE A 270 24.73 9.69 4.31
N LEU A 271 24.76 10.79 5.09
CA LEU A 271 24.10 12.04 4.73
C LEU A 271 24.73 12.72 3.51
N THR A 272 26.04 12.62 3.35
CA THR A 272 26.75 13.15 2.17
C THR A 272 26.34 12.40 0.90
N GLU A 273 26.16 11.08 0.98
CA GLU A 273 25.60 10.30 -0.14
C GLU A 273 24.12 10.63 -0.39
N ALA A 274 23.33 10.78 0.69
CA ALA A 274 21.90 11.07 0.61
C ALA A 274 21.62 12.44 -0.01
N ILE A 275 22.34 13.49 0.39
CA ILE A 275 22.16 14.83 -0.20
C ILE A 275 22.54 14.86 -1.68
N GLY A 276 23.49 13.99 -2.10
CA GLY A 276 23.84 13.81 -3.51
C GLY A 276 22.68 13.30 -4.37
N CYS A 277 21.68 12.66 -3.77
CA CYS A 277 20.45 12.23 -4.46
C CYS A 277 19.48 13.39 -4.72
N LEU A 278 19.78 14.61 -4.26
CA LEU A 278 18.95 15.80 -4.45
C LEU A 278 19.59 16.79 -5.44
N ASN A 279 18.77 17.63 -6.06
CA ASN A 279 19.20 18.57 -7.09
C ASN A 279 19.96 19.77 -6.50
N LYS A 280 21.29 19.70 -6.53
CA LYS A 280 22.18 20.74 -6.01
C LYS A 280 21.92 22.13 -6.63
N ASP A 281 21.63 22.20 -7.92
CA ASP A 281 21.41 23.47 -8.65
C ASP A 281 20.13 24.18 -8.21
N ARG A 282 19.23 23.46 -7.53
CA ARG A 282 17.99 24.00 -6.95
C ARG A 282 18.06 24.05 -5.43
N SER A 283 19.23 24.26 -4.86
CA SER A 283 19.44 24.28 -3.40
C SER A 283 18.96 23.00 -2.72
N TYR A 284 19.11 21.86 -3.42
CA TYR A 284 18.65 20.53 -3.03
C TYR A 284 17.12 20.35 -3.03
N HIS A 285 16.37 21.28 -3.65
CA HIS A 285 14.94 21.12 -3.95
C HIS A 285 14.75 20.44 -5.31
N GLY A 286 14.56 19.14 -5.29
CA GLY A 286 14.40 18.35 -6.50
C GLY A 286 15.13 17.01 -6.41
N ARG A 287 14.72 16.10 -7.28
CA ARG A 287 15.43 14.83 -7.50
C ARG A 287 16.68 15.08 -8.34
N ALA A 288 17.82 14.52 -7.95
CA ALA A 288 18.99 14.48 -8.81
C ALA A 288 18.79 13.48 -9.94
N ARG A 289 19.60 13.60 -10.99
CA ARG A 289 19.71 12.58 -12.05
C ARG A 289 21.03 11.85 -11.87
N GLN A 290 20.98 10.54 -11.63
CA GLN A 290 22.16 9.70 -11.38
C GLN A 290 22.12 8.46 -12.26
N ALA A 291 23.29 7.91 -12.55
CA ALA A 291 23.41 6.57 -13.14
C ALA A 291 23.05 5.54 -12.06
N VAL A 292 22.17 4.60 -12.40
CA VAL A 292 21.71 3.51 -11.52
C VAL A 292 21.63 2.22 -12.32
N THR A 293 21.79 1.10 -11.63
CA THR A 293 21.72 -0.23 -12.24
C THR A 293 20.40 -0.89 -11.86
N VAL A 294 19.45 -0.92 -12.80
CA VAL A 294 18.11 -1.44 -12.57
C VAL A 294 18.12 -2.97 -12.58
N LEU A 295 17.60 -3.57 -11.50
CA LEU A 295 17.45 -5.02 -11.35
C LEU A 295 16.12 -5.47 -11.96
N ARG A 296 16.19 -6.34 -12.98
CA ARG A 296 14.99 -7.02 -13.52
C ARG A 296 14.55 -8.14 -12.57
N LYS A 297 13.24 -8.43 -12.55
CA LYS A 297 12.62 -9.44 -11.67
C LYS A 297 13.20 -10.85 -11.84
N ASP A 298 13.82 -11.11 -12.99
CA ASP A 298 14.22 -12.45 -13.42
C ASP A 298 15.75 -12.68 -13.28
N GLY A 299 16.45 -11.73 -12.65
CA GLY A 299 17.84 -11.87 -12.19
C GLY A 299 18.94 -11.88 -13.26
N ALA A 300 18.61 -12.04 -14.55
CA ALA A 300 19.60 -12.30 -15.59
C ALA A 300 20.28 -11.05 -16.18
N ASP A 301 19.60 -9.90 -16.25
CA ASP A 301 20.15 -8.68 -16.87
C ASP A 301 19.95 -7.46 -15.98
N ALA A 302 21.07 -6.84 -15.60
CA ALA A 302 21.11 -5.57 -14.90
C ALA A 302 21.52 -4.48 -15.89
N ASN A 303 20.68 -3.47 -16.08
CA ASN A 303 20.94 -2.41 -17.06
C ASN A 303 21.28 -1.10 -16.35
N SER A 304 22.42 -0.51 -16.69
CA SER A 304 22.78 0.84 -16.26
C SER A 304 22.00 1.87 -17.07
N THR A 305 21.38 2.82 -16.37
CA THR A 305 20.62 3.92 -17.00
C THR A 305 20.60 5.14 -16.08
N PHE A 306 20.28 6.31 -16.63
CA PHE A 306 20.11 7.53 -15.84
C PHE A 306 18.67 7.68 -15.38
N MET A 307 18.45 7.76 -14.08
CA MET A 307 17.13 7.96 -13.48
C MET A 307 17.11 9.17 -12.56
N LEU A 308 15.92 9.72 -12.35
CA LEU A 308 15.70 10.62 -11.23
C LEU A 308 15.78 9.81 -9.94
N VAL A 309 16.54 10.29 -8.96
CA VAL A 309 16.70 9.62 -7.67
C VAL A 309 16.31 10.54 -6.54
N SER A 310 15.97 9.96 -5.38
CA SER A 310 15.79 10.71 -4.14
C SER A 310 16.26 9.88 -2.95
N PRO A 311 16.71 10.51 -1.86
CA PRO A 311 16.92 9.81 -0.61
C PRO A 311 15.57 9.42 0.01
N HIS A 312 15.56 8.40 0.84
CA HIS A 312 14.41 8.00 1.67
C HIS A 312 14.95 7.46 2.99
N LEU A 313 14.64 8.15 4.09
CA LEU A 313 15.01 7.72 5.44
C LEU A 313 13.93 6.79 5.99
N THR A 314 14.32 5.65 6.54
CA THR A 314 13.44 4.79 7.34
C THR A 314 14.14 4.36 8.62
N ILE A 315 13.45 4.45 9.75
CA ILE A 315 13.91 4.00 11.06
C ILE A 315 12.85 3.06 11.64
N TRP A 316 13.23 1.84 12.03
CA TRP A 316 12.31 0.78 12.41
C TRP A 316 12.67 0.14 13.75
N THR A 317 11.67 -0.17 14.57
CA THR A 317 11.77 -1.10 15.70
C THR A 317 10.96 -2.36 15.39
N PRO A 318 11.45 -3.58 15.69
CA PRO A 318 10.69 -4.80 15.50
C PRO A 318 9.55 -4.91 16.50
N ILE A 319 8.49 -5.59 16.09
CA ILE A 319 7.44 -6.13 16.96
C ILE A 319 7.18 -7.59 16.58
N ASP A 320 6.72 -8.39 17.55
CA ASP A 320 6.25 -9.74 17.26
C ASP A 320 4.89 -9.66 16.55
N PRO A 321 4.78 -10.09 15.28
CA PRO A 321 3.54 -10.00 14.55
C PRO A 321 2.46 -11.00 15.02
N LEU A 322 2.82 -11.96 15.88
CA LEU A 322 1.90 -12.93 16.48
C LEU A 322 1.44 -12.53 17.88
N SER A 323 2.00 -11.44 18.43
CA SER A 323 1.59 -10.94 19.73
C SER A 323 0.26 -10.22 19.58
N ASP A 324 -0.74 -10.64 20.35
CA ASP A 324 -2.03 -9.95 20.47
C ASP A 324 -1.97 -8.76 21.45
N SER A 325 -0.79 -8.46 22.01
CA SER A 325 -0.60 -7.38 22.96
C SER A 325 -0.54 -6.02 22.27
N ILE A 326 -1.59 -5.22 22.44
CA ILE A 326 -1.62 -3.81 22.09
C ILE A 326 -0.52 -3.04 22.86
N GLU A 327 -0.16 -3.49 24.06
CA GLU A 327 0.90 -2.90 24.87
C GLU A 327 2.27 -3.00 24.18
N ALA A 328 2.57 -4.11 23.51
CA ALA A 328 3.81 -4.26 22.76
C ALA A 328 3.87 -3.29 21.56
N LEU A 329 2.74 -3.07 20.90
CA LEU A 329 2.62 -2.09 19.82
C LEU A 329 2.75 -0.65 20.34
N SER A 330 2.10 -0.33 21.46
CA SER A 330 2.24 0.96 22.14
C SER A 330 3.68 1.21 22.56
N ALA A 331 4.34 0.23 23.18
CA ALA A 331 5.74 0.34 23.58
C ALA A 331 6.68 0.57 22.39
N ALA A 332 6.39 -0.02 21.24
CA ALA A 332 7.15 0.21 20.01
C ALA A 332 6.96 1.64 19.46
N ILE A 333 5.74 2.17 19.51
CA ILE A 333 5.45 3.57 19.16
C ILE A 333 6.17 4.50 20.14
N ASP A 334 6.04 4.28 21.45
CA ASP A 334 6.68 5.09 22.49
C ASP A 334 8.20 5.08 22.36
N ARG A 335 8.80 3.92 22.05
CA ARG A 335 10.24 3.79 21.80
C ARG A 335 10.71 4.66 20.63
N LEU A 336 9.92 4.75 19.55
CA LEU A 336 10.27 5.55 18.37
C LEU A 336 9.77 7.00 18.43
N LYS A 337 8.96 7.36 19.43
CA LYS A 337 8.40 8.71 19.55
C LYS A 337 9.47 9.81 19.58
N PRO A 338 10.60 9.68 20.32
CA PRO A 338 11.66 10.69 20.28
C PRO A 338 12.27 10.83 18.88
N VAL A 339 12.37 9.74 18.11
CA VAL A 339 12.86 9.75 16.72
C VAL A 339 11.86 10.47 15.81
N HIS A 340 10.57 10.19 15.95
CA HIS A 340 9.53 10.88 15.18
C HIS A 340 9.54 12.39 15.44
N GLU A 341 9.61 12.79 16.71
CA GLU A 341 9.66 14.19 17.13
C GLU A 341 10.92 14.89 16.62
N TRP A 342 12.09 14.23 16.71
CA TRP A 342 13.34 14.73 16.12
C TRP A 342 13.20 14.94 14.63
N ALA A 343 12.78 13.92 13.88
CA ALA A 343 12.68 14.00 12.43
C ALA A 343 11.71 15.10 12.00
N SER A 344 10.56 15.21 12.68
CA SER A 344 9.54 16.23 12.40
C SER A 344 10.12 17.63 12.63
N LYS A 345 10.71 17.87 13.81
CA LYS A 345 11.29 19.18 14.17
C LYS A 345 12.42 19.59 13.22
N VAL A 346 13.33 18.68 12.91
CA VAL A 346 14.53 18.98 12.09
C VAL A 346 14.19 19.11 10.61
N SER A 347 13.13 18.46 10.14
CA SER A 347 12.68 18.56 8.74
C SER A 347 11.79 19.78 8.44
N GLY A 348 11.47 20.60 9.47
CA GLY A 348 10.65 21.80 9.34
C GLY A 348 9.14 21.55 9.48
N GLY A 349 8.77 20.47 10.16
CA GLY A 349 7.39 20.15 10.56
C GLY A 349 6.85 20.99 11.69
#